data_AF-A0A1X7TCY4-F1
#
_entry.id   AF-A0A1X7TCY4-F1
#
_cell.length_a   1.000
_cell.length_b   1.000
_cell.length_c   1.000
_cell.angle_alpha   90.00
_cell.angle_beta   90.00
_cell.angle_gamma   90.00
#
_symmetry.space_group_name_H-M   'P 1'
#
loop_
_entity.id
_entity.type
_entity.pdbx_description
1 polymer ?
#
loop_
_entity_poly.entity_id
_entity_poly.type
_entity_poly.pdbx_seq_one_letter_code
_entity_poly.pdbx_strand_id
1 'polypeptide(L)' 'MHGRSTVYKIGQLVINIPNPRNLPLHQRVVDITMDFSGTEIQAKAKYRITGEEVKTVCDFLSA' A
#
# COMPACT_ATOMS: atom_id res chain seq x y z
N MET A 1 -21.53 -7.56 -24.09
CA MET A 1 -21.23 -8.47 -22.98
C MET A 1 -20.96 -7.63 -21.74
N HIS A 2 -21.87 -7.61 -20.76
CA HIS A 2 -21.62 -6.97 -19.47
C HIS A 2 -20.74 -7.93 -18.66
N GLY A 3 -19.42 -7.82 -18.81
CA GLY A 3 -18.47 -8.56 -17.99
C GLY A 3 -18.67 -8.17 -16.53
N ARG A 4 -19.16 -9.11 -15.72
CA ARG A 4 -19.28 -8.92 -14.27
C ARG A 4 -17.86 -8.74 -13.75
N SER A 5 -17.51 -7.55 -13.26
CA SER A 5 -16.20 -7.31 -12.67
C SER A 5 -16.06 -8.22 -11.44
N THR A 6 -15.26 -9.28 -11.56
CA THR A 6 -14.87 -10.13 -10.43
C THR A 6 -13.71 -9.43 -9.73
N VAL A 7 -14.04 -8.58 -8.75
CA VAL A 7 -13.05 -7.99 -7.85
C VAL A 7 -12.81 -8.97 -6.71
N TYR A 8 -11.55 -9.31 -6.45
CA TYR A 8 -11.14 -10.13 -5.32
C TYR A 8 -9.94 -9.50 -4.60
N LYS A 9 -9.78 -9.78 -3.31
CA LYS A 9 -8.70 -9.21 -2.47
C LYS A 9 -7.47 -10.11 -2.52
N ILE A 10 -6.36 -9.60 -3.05
CA ILE A 10 -5.05 -10.29 -3.12
C ILE A 10 -4.15 -10.08 -1.90
N GLY A 11 -4.45 -9.08 -1.07
CA GLY A 11 -3.57 -8.70 0.03
C GLY A 11 -3.98 -7.42 0.73
N GLN A 12 -3.10 -6.94 1.61
CA GLN A 12 -3.33 -5.74 2.41
C GLN A 12 -2.01 -5.07 2.79
N LEU A 13 -1.96 -3.74 2.59
CA LEU A 13 -0.90 -2.87 3.11
C LEU A 13 -1.49 -2.05 4.26
N VAL A 14 -1.02 -2.30 5.49
CA VAL A 14 -1.48 -1.58 6.68
C VAL A 14 -0.59 -0.36 6.89
N ILE A 15 -1.19 0.82 6.89
CA ILE A 15 -0.50 2.10 7.09
C ILE A 15 -0.93 2.63 8.47
N ASN A 16 0.00 2.68 9.41
CA ASN A 16 -0.21 3.28 10.72
C ASN A 16 0.52 4.61 10.77
N ILE A 17 -0.15 5.69 10.37
CA ILE A 17 0.45 7.02 10.23
C ILE A 17 0.85 7.55 11.62
N PRO A 18 2.15 7.62 11.95
CA PRO A 18 2.57 8.07 13.26
C PRO A 18 2.28 9.58 13.41
N ASN A 19 1.94 10.01 14.64
CA ASN A 19 1.71 11.43 14.95
C ASN A 19 2.58 11.93 16.11
N PRO A 20 3.92 11.78 16.04
CA PRO A 20 4.80 12.10 17.17
C PRO A 20 4.86 13.60 17.50
N ARG A 21 4.39 14.47 16.59
CA ARG A 21 4.52 15.94 16.71
C ARG A 21 3.18 16.66 16.63
N ASN A 22 2.06 15.94 16.78
CA ASN A 22 0.71 16.48 16.64
C ASN A 22 0.48 17.29 15.34
N LEU A 23 1.03 16.82 14.22
CA LEU A 23 0.98 17.54 12.94
C LEU A 23 -0.45 17.50 12.36
N PRO A 24 -0.90 18.51 11.61
CA PRO A 24 -2.13 18.42 10.83
C PRO A 24 -2.11 17.24 9.85
N LEU A 25 -3.28 16.63 9.57
CA LEU A 25 -3.40 15.44 8.70
C LEU A 25 -2.76 15.64 7.31
N HIS A 26 -2.92 16.83 6.72
CA HIS A 26 -2.37 17.16 5.39
C HIS A 26 -0.83 17.15 5.35
N GLN A 27 -0.16 17.21 6.50
CA GLN A 27 1.30 17.10 6.60
C GLN A 27 1.76 15.66 6.84
N ARG A 28 0.86 14.75 7.23
CA ARG A 28 1.18 13.34 7.50
C ARG A 28 1.09 12.50 6.22
N VAL A 29 1.81 12.95 5.19
CA VAL A 29 1.79 12.36 3.84
C VAL A 29 2.51 11.01 3.83
N VAL A 30 1.92 10.05 3.13
CA VAL A 30 2.49 8.72 2.91
C VAL A 30 2.61 8.50 1.40
N ASP A 31 3.82 8.18 0.94
CA ASP A 31 4.05 7.81 -0.44
C ASP A 31 3.85 6.31 -0.60
N ILE A 32 2.93 5.92 -1.49
CA ILE A 32 2.66 4.51 -1.80
C ILE A 32 3.27 4.20 -3.16
N THR A 33 4.04 3.11 -3.24
CA THR A 33 4.61 2.60 -4.48
C THR A 33 4.23 1.13 -4.62
N MET A 34 3.77 0.75 -5.81
CA MET A 34 3.44 -0.63 -6.15
C MET A 34 4.21 -1.02 -7.42
N ASP A 35 4.86 -2.18 -7.40
CA ASP A 35 5.53 -2.78 -8.54
C ASP A 35 4.74 -4.02 -8.99
N PHE A 36 4.44 -4.04 -10.29
CA PHE A 36 3.64 -5.06 -10.98
C PHE A 36 4.46 -5.83 -12.03
N SER A 37 5.77 -5.59 -12.08
CA SER A 37 6.63 -6.15 -13.13
C SER A 37 6.95 -7.64 -12.94
N GLY A 38 6.70 -8.19 -11.75
CA GLY A 38 6.98 -9.58 -11.39
C GLY A 38 5.77 -10.53 -11.42
N THR A 39 5.98 -11.72 -10.85
CA THR A 39 4.92 -12.71 -10.58
C THR A 39 4.16 -12.43 -9.28
N GLU A 40 4.61 -11.44 -8.52
CA GLU A 40 4.00 -10.95 -7.28
C GLU A 40 3.88 -9.43 -7.36
N ILE A 41 2.93 -8.87 -6.62
CA ILE A 41 2.80 -7.42 -6.46
C ILE A 41 3.56 -7.01 -5.20
N GLN A 42 4.61 -6.21 -5.39
CA GLN A 42 5.36 -5.64 -4.27
C GLN A 42 4.80 -4.25 -3.97
N ALA A 43 4.28 -4.06 -2.76
CA ALA A 43 3.74 -2.77 -2.32
C ALA A 43 4.52 -2.22 -1.12
N LYS A 44 4.79 -0.92 -1.17
CA LYS A 44 5.54 -0.17 -0.17
C LYS A 44 4.78 1.10 0.19
N ALA A 45 4.80 1.45 1.48
CA ALA A 45 4.42 2.78 1.95
C ALA A 45 5.58 3.40 2.72
N LYS A 46 5.92 4.65 2.40
CA LYS A 46 6.92 5.44 3.10
C LYS A 46 6.26 6.63 3.78
N TYR A 47 6.41 6.74 5.09
CA TYR A 47 5.95 7.91 5.84
C TYR A 47 6.92 9.07 5.59
N ARG A 48 6.48 10.18 4.97
CA ARG A 48 7.38 11.31 4.67
C ARG A 48 7.96 11.95 5.93
N ILE A 49 7.21 11.91 7.04
CA ILE A 49 7.56 12.57 8.30
C ILE A 49 8.65 11.83 9.11
N THR A 50 8.70 10.50 9.03
CA THR A 50 9.70 9.69 9.76
C THR A 50 10.73 9.08 8.81
N GLY A 51 10.41 8.93 7.53
CA GLY A 51 11.21 8.22 6.55
C GLY A 51 11.07 6.69 6.62
N GLU A 52 10.36 6.17 7.63
CA GLU A 52 10.14 4.74 7.82
C GLU A 52 9.31 4.14 6.67
N GLU A 53 9.56 2.87 6.39
CA GLU A 53 8.89 2.12 5.33
C GLU A 53 8.20 0.88 5.88
N VAL A 54 7.00 0.63 5.40
CA VAL A 54 6.32 -0.68 5.54
C VAL A 54 6.17 -1.30 4.16
N LYS A 55 6.33 -2.61 4.08
CA LYS A 55 6.32 -3.37 2.82
C LYS A 55 5.40 -4.57 2.96
N THR A 56 4.78 -4.95 1.86
CA THR A 56 4.01 -6.19 1.73
C THR A 56 4.20 -6.77 0.34
N VAL A 57 4.05 -8.08 0.23
CA VAL A 57 4.09 -8.82 -1.03
C VAL A 57 2.74 -9.51 -1.17
N CYS A 58 2.07 -9.27 -2.30
CA CYS A 58 0.77 -9.83 -2.60
C CYS A 58 0.90 -10.82 -3.76
N ASP A 59 0.59 -12.07 -3.51
CA ASP A 59 0.43 -13.07 -4.57
C ASP A 59 -0.97 -12.98 -5.17
N PHE A 60 -1.04 -12.86 -6.48
CA PHE A 60 -2.28 -12.79 -7.26
C PHE A 60 -2.46 -14.00 -8.19
N LEU A 61 -1.47 -14.89 -8.27
CA LEU A 61 -1.56 -16.13 -9.04
C LEU A 61 -2.23 -17.26 -8.25
N SER A 62 -2.24 -17.15 -6.92
CA SER A 62 -2.86 -18.11 -6.00
C SER A 62 -4.34 -17.85 -5.67
N ALA A 63 -5.00 -16.93 -6.39
CA ALA A 63 -6.33 -16.44 -6.05
C ALA A 63 -7.46 -16.89 -6.98
#